data_AF-A0A9D6SJ11-F1
#
_entry.id   AF-A0A9D6SJ11-F1
#
_cell.length_a   1.000
_cell.length_b   1.000
_cell.length_c   1.000
_cell.angle_alpha   90.00
_cell.angle_beta   90.00
_cell.angle_gamma   90.00
#
_symmetry.space_group_name_H-M   'P 1'
#
loop_
_entity.id
_entity.type
_entity.pdbx_description
1 polymer ?
#
loop_
_entity_poly.entity_id
_entity_poly.type
_entity_poly.pdbx_seq_one_letter_code
_entity_poly.pdbx_strand_id
1 'polypeptide(L)' 'MDEWYPIQAKQQEKVGRPDVDMFETAMRRTKRKKGFFVGFDFSHDALTEISAFFKREHSVIVPLTVREILDEQIAQKLA' A
#
# COMPACT_ATOMS: atom_id res chain seq x y z
N MET A 1 9.92 -14.69 -15.59
CA MET A 1 9.32 -14.60 -14.24
C MET A 1 8.27 -13.52 -14.34
N ASP A 2 6.99 -13.80 -14.07
CA ASP A 2 5.94 -12.79 -14.19
C ASP A 2 6.20 -11.69 -13.17
N GLU A 3 6.68 -10.54 -13.65
CA GLU A 3 6.90 -9.36 -12.84
C GLU A 3 5.60 -8.57 -12.77
N TRP A 4 4.92 -8.67 -11.63
CA TRP A 4 3.75 -7.87 -11.32
C TRP A 4 3.79 -7.48 -9.85
N TYR A 5 3.11 -6.37 -9.55
CA TYR A 5 3.01 -5.84 -8.21
C TYR A 5 1.58 -6.06 -7.68
N PRO A 6 1.39 -6.73 -6.53
CA PRO A 6 0.10 -6.79 -5.88
C PRO A 6 -0.39 -5.39 -5.54
N ILE A 7 -1.68 -5.16 -5.80
CA ILE A 7 -2.36 -3.91 -5.51
C ILE A 7 -3.61 -4.24 -4.70
N GLN A 8 -3.79 -3.55 -3.58
CA GLN A 8 -5.05 -3.50 -2.85
C GLN A 8 -5.57 -2.07 -2.92
N ALA A 9 -6.81 -1.89 -3.33
CA ALA A 9 -7.49 -0.61 -3.26
C ALA A 9 -8.69 -0.73 -2.32
N LYS A 10 -8.88 0.24 -1.42
CA LYS A 10 -10.06 0.32 -0.55
C LYS A 10 -10.66 1.71 -0.54
N GLN A 11 -11.97 1.78 -0.78
CA GLN A 11 -12.77 2.99 -0.63
C GLN A 11 -13.33 3.05 0.80
N GLN A 12 -12.47 3.42 1.74
CA GLN A 12 -12.84 3.66 3.14
C GLN A 12 -12.09 4.89 3.65
N GLU A 13 -12.67 5.59 4.62
CA GLU A 13 -12.10 6.83 5.16
C GLU A 13 -10.66 6.63 5.63
N LYS A 14 -10.41 5.53 6.36
CA LYS A 14 -9.09 5.20 6.90
C LYS A 14 -8.83 3.70 6.87
N VAL A 15 -7.72 3.29 6.25
CA VAL A 15 -7.25 1.91 6.22
C VAL A 15 -6.71 1.51 7.58
N GLY A 16 -7.15 0.35 8.08
CA GLY A 16 -6.76 -0.18 9.38
C GLY A 16 -5.68 -1.25 9.28
N ARG A 17 -5.05 -1.56 10.41
CA ARG A 17 -4.08 -2.66 10.56
C ARG A 17 -4.59 -4.01 10.04
N PRO A 18 -5.85 -4.44 10.30
CA PRO A 18 -6.34 -5.72 9.78
C PRO A 18 -6.30 -5.81 8.25
N ASP A 19 -6.49 -4.69 7.55
CA ASP A 19 -6.43 -4.65 6.09
C ASP A 19 -5.01 -4.86 5.58
N VAL A 20 -4.03 -4.25 6.27
CA VAL A 20 -2.61 -4.40 5.99
C VAL A 20 -2.17 -5.84 6.25
N ASP A 21 -2.56 -6.44 7.39
CA ASP A 21 -2.22 -7.82 7.74
C ASP A 21 -2.70 -8.83 6.67
N MET A 22 -3.92 -8.62 6.15
CA MET A 22 -4.45 -9.43 5.05
C MET A 22 -3.63 -9.28 3.77
N PHE A 23 -3.22 -8.04 3.44
CA PHE A 23 -2.43 -7.76 2.26
C PHE A 23 -1.01 -8.33 2.35
N GLU A 24 -0.35 -8.22 3.51
CA GLU A 24 0.93 -8.86 3.78
C GLU A 24 0.88 -10.37 3.56
N THR A 25 -0.19 -11.01 4.04
CA THR A 25 -0.42 -12.44 3.86
C THR A 25 -0.49 -12.80 2.37
N ALA A 26 -1.17 -11.98 1.56
CA ALA A 26 -1.22 -12.16 0.11
C ALA A 26 0.17 -11.99 -0.54
N MET A 27 0.94 -10.97 -0.14
CA MET A 27 2.31 -10.75 -0.62
C MET A 27 3.26 -11.90 -0.29
N ARG A 28 3.19 -12.42 0.94
CA ARG A 28 3.97 -13.60 1.39
C ARG A 28 3.67 -14.83 0.54
N ARG A 29 2.39 -15.15 0.36
CA ARG A 29 1.93 -16.30 -0.44
C ARG A 29 2.41 -16.23 -1.89
N THR A 30 2.43 -15.03 -2.45
CA THR A 30 2.82 -14.78 -3.85
C THR A 30 4.32 -14.48 -4.01
N LYS A 31 5.10 -14.48 -2.92
CA LYS A 31 6.54 -14.18 -2.86
C LYS A 31 6.90 -12.84 -3.53
N ARG A 32 6.06 -11.82 -3.35
CA ARG A 32 6.23 -10.49 -3.97
C ARG A 32 7.02 -9.58 -3.05
N LYS A 33 8.01 -8.89 -3.62
CA LYS A 33 8.91 -7.98 -2.87
C LYS A 33 8.40 -6.54 -2.80
N LYS A 34 7.43 -6.17 -3.64
CA LYS A 34 6.84 -4.85 -3.66
C LYS A 34 5.35 -4.95 -3.95
N GLY A 35 4.53 -4.18 -3.24
CA GLY A 35 3.09 -4.06 -3.45
C GLY A 35 2.61 -2.65 -3.14
N PHE A 36 1.41 -2.31 -3.60
CA PHE A 36 0.80 -1.00 -3.41
C PHE A 36 -0.53 -1.15 -2.67
N PHE A 37 -0.76 -0.29 -1.69
CA PHE A 37 -2.05 -0.19 -1.01
C PHE A 37 -2.61 1.21 -1.26
N VAL A 38 -3.75 1.29 -1.93
CA VAL A 38 -4.45 2.55 -2.22
C VAL A 38 -5.61 2.75 -1.25
N GLY A 39 -5.68 3.89 -0.58
CA GLY A 39 -6.74 4.26 0.37
C GLY A 39 -7.01 5.76 0.38
N PHE A 40 -8.02 6.23 1.13
CA PHE A 40 -8.22 7.68 1.32
C PHE A 40 -7.29 8.23 2.42
N ASP A 41 -7.07 7.47 3.49
CA ASP A 41 -6.10 7.73 4.55
C ASP A 41 -5.69 6.39 5.21
N PHE A 42 -4.66 6.40 6.07
CA PHE A 42 -4.16 5.24 6.80
C PHE A 42 -4.12 5.52 8.31
N SER A 43 -4.52 4.55 9.12
CA SER A 43 -4.38 4.67 10.57
C SER A 43 -2.91 4.61 10.98
N HIS A 44 -2.59 5.17 12.14
CA HIS A 44 -1.25 5.08 12.70
C HIS A 44 -0.80 3.61 12.86
N ASP A 45 -1.70 2.74 13.32
CA ASP A 45 -1.44 1.31 13.45
C ASP A 45 -1.18 0.65 12.09
N ALA A 46 -1.90 1.05 11.04
CA ALA A 46 -1.68 0.55 9.68
C ALA A 46 -0.29 0.93 9.16
N LEU A 47 0.13 2.19 9.33
CA LEU A 47 1.47 2.65 8.93
C LEU A 47 2.58 2.00 9.74
N THR A 48 2.33 1.77 11.03
CA THR A 48 3.25 1.05 11.93
C THR A 48 3.43 -0.40 11.47
N GLU A 49 2.34 -1.08 11.11
CA GLU A 49 2.38 -2.46 10.61
C GLU A 49 3.10 -2.54 9.25
N ILE A 50 2.82 -1.64 8.31
CA ILE A 50 3.56 -1.52 7.03
C ILE A 50 5.08 -1.41 7.28
N SER A 51 5.48 -0.58 8.24
CA SER A 51 6.88 -0.40 8.61
C SER A 51 7.48 -1.65 9.25
N ALA A 52 6.70 -2.36 10.07
CA ALA A 52 7.11 -3.62 10.69
C ALA A 52 7.29 -4.74 9.65
N PHE A 53 6.41 -4.82 8.64
CA PHE A 53 6.51 -5.78 7.54
C PHE A 53 7.84 -5.68 6.80
N PHE A 54 8.25 -4.45 6.46
CA PHE A 54 9.53 -4.23 5.80
C PHE A 54 10.70 -4.78 6.62
N LYS A 55 10.71 -4.52 7.93
CA LYS A 55 11.76 -5.02 8.84
C LYS A 55 11.78 -6.54 8.96
N ARG A 56 10.62 -7.21 8.90
CA ARG A 56 10.50 -8.67 9.04
C ARG A 56 10.81 -9.43 7.74
N GLU A 57 10.32 -8.93 6.61
CA GLU A 57 10.24 -9.70 5.35
C GLU A 57 11.12 -9.14 4.24
N HIS A 58 11.66 -7.93 4.43
CA HIS A 58 12.33 -7.15 3.38
C HIS A 58 11.46 -7.04 2.11
N SER A 59 10.16 -6.88 2.32
CA SER A 59 9.16 -6.65 1.29
C SER A 59 8.51 -5.29 1.54
N VAL A 60 8.28 -4.51 0.49
CA VAL A 60 7.81 -3.14 0.58
C VAL A 60 6.33 -3.06 0.25
N ILE A 61 5.54 -2.47 1.13
CA ILE A 61 4.19 -1.99 0.83
C ILE A 61 4.29 -0.47 0.70
N VAL A 62 3.88 0.06 -0.46
CA VAL A 62 3.77 1.49 -0.70
C VAL A 62 2.32 1.89 -0.38
N PRO A 63 2.05 2.56 0.76
CA PRO A 63 0.76 3.19 0.96
C PRO A 63 0.65 4.41 0.03
N LEU A 64 -0.44 4.49 -0.74
CA LEU A 64 -0.78 5.61 -1.59
C LEU A 64 -2.16 6.12 -1.22
N THR A 65 -2.26 7.39 -0.91
CA THR A 65 -3.54 8.06 -0.70
C THR A 65 -4.12 8.51 -2.04
N VAL A 66 -5.44 8.55 -2.12
CA VAL A 66 -6.13 9.16 -3.28
C VAL A 66 -5.68 10.61 -3.47
N ARG A 67 -5.39 11.33 -2.38
CA ARG A 67 -4.89 12.70 -2.45
C ARG A 67 -3.55 12.80 -3.18
N GLU A 68 -2.58 11.95 -2.83
CA GLU A 68 -1.27 11.90 -3.51
C GLU A 68 -1.43 11.63 -5.02
N ILE A 69 -2.31 10.68 -5.39
CA ILE A 69 -2.59 10.35 -6.80
C ILE A 69 -3.17 11.57 -7.54
N LEU A 70 -4.12 12.27 -6.92
CA LEU A 70 -4.74 13.45 -7.52
C LEU A 70 -3.75 14.61 -7.66
N ASP A 71 -2.91 14.84 -6.66
CA ASP A 71 -1.93 15.92 -6.68
C ASP A 71 -0.88 15.70 -7.78
N GLU A 72 -0.40 14.47 -7.98
CA GLU A 72 0.50 14.13 -9.11
C GLU A 72 -0.16 14.35 -10.47
N GLN A 73 -1.41 13.93 -10.63
CA GLN A 73 -2.16 14.09 -11.89
C GLN A 73 -2.49 15.56 -12.19
N ILE A 74 -2.76 16.38 -11.16
CA ILE A 74 -2.97 17.81 -11.32
C ILE A 74 -1.66 18.49 -11.74
N ALA A 75 -0.53 18.15 -11.11
CA ALA A 75 0.77 18.70 -11.46
C ALA A 75 1.13 18.44 -12.93
N GLN A 76 0.83 17.25 -13.46
CA GLN A 76 1.05 16.92 -14.88
C GLN A 76 0.18 17.73 -15.85
N LYS A 77 -1.05 18.11 -15.47
CA LYS A 77 -1.95 18.90 -16.31
C LYS A 77 -1.63 20.39 -16.32
N LEU A 78 -0.87 20.86 -15.34
CA LEU A 78 -0.42 22.25 -15.21
C LEU A 78 0.94 22.53 -15.88
N ALA A 79 1.61 21.49 -16.37
CA ALA A 79 2.92 21.53 -17.02
C ALA A 79 2.82 21.68 -18.56
#